data_AF-A0A2E4F836-F1
#
_entry.id   AF-A0A2E4F836-F1
#
_cell.length_a   1.000
_cell.length_b   1.000
_cell.length_c   1.000
_cell.angle_alpha   90.00
_cell.angle_beta   90.00
_cell.angle_gamma   90.00
#
_symmetry.space_group_name_H-M   'P 1'
#
loop_
_entity.id
_entity.type
_entity.pdbx_description
1 polymer ?
#
loop_
_entity_poly.entity_id
_entity_poly.type
_entity_poly.pdbx_seq_one_letter_code
_entity_poly.pdbx_strand_id
1 'polypeptide(L)'
;MVEWFIAGPGEEYLEIELGPHGHHLALQLSGVRQIRERELPLSFAAELRGNRWRGEASFPVAWLPEGPWRVNAYGIHGVGSERTYLAAYPTGGEAPDFHQLGSFQALSPDPSGVT
;
A
#
# COMPACT_ATOMS: atom_id res chain seq x y z
N MET A 1 9.09 6.40 -3.02
CA MET A 1 8.39 5.11 -3.09
C MET A 1 6.93 5.33 -2.77
N VAL A 2 6.10 4.34 -3.08
CA VAL A 2 4.68 4.31 -2.72
C VAL A 2 4.44 3.04 -1.92
N GLU A 3 3.61 3.12 -0.90
CA GLU A 3 3.12 1.96 -0.16
C GLU A 3 1.60 1.91 -0.27
N TRP A 4 1.03 0.73 -0.43
CA TRP A 4 -0.41 0.53 -0.50
C TRP A 4 -0.83 -0.59 0.44
N PHE A 5 -1.86 -0.29 1.24
CA PHE A 5 -2.39 -1.20 2.25
C PHE A 5 -3.84 -1.54 1.92
N ILE A 6 -4.17 -2.83 2.02
CA ILE A 6 -5.52 -3.36 1.79
C ILE A 6 -5.89 -4.25 2.98
N ALA A 7 -6.79 -3.78 3.82
CA ALA A 7 -7.22 -4.46 5.04
C ALA A 7 -8.62 -5.04 4.90
N GLY A 8 -8.83 -6.19 5.54
CA GLY A 8 -10.16 -6.78 5.73
C GLY A 8 -10.90 -6.16 6.92
N PRO A 9 -12.03 -6.75 7.33
CA PRO A 9 -12.77 -6.29 8.50
C PRO A 9 -12.01 -6.49 9.81
N GLY A 10 -11.17 -7.53 9.90
CA GLY A 10 -10.31 -7.84 11.05
C GLY A 10 -8.97 -7.08 11.05
N GLU A 11 -7.90 -7.76 11.46
CA GLU A 11 -6.54 -7.23 11.51
C GLU A 11 -5.61 -7.85 10.44
N GLU A 12 -6.20 -8.59 9.49
CA GLU A 12 -5.52 -9.11 8.32
C GLU A 12 -5.45 -8.07 7.22
N TYR A 13 -4.25 -7.88 6.65
CA TYR A 13 -4.05 -6.94 5.56
C TYR A 13 -2.86 -7.34 4.68
N LEU A 14 -2.95 -6.90 3.43
CA LEU A 14 -1.88 -6.94 2.45
C LEU A 14 -1.20 -5.56 2.44
N GLU A 15 0.13 -5.57 2.48
CA GLU A 15 0.97 -4.39 2.31
C GLU A 15 1.84 -4.59 1.07
N ILE A 16 1.89 -3.56 0.22
CA ILE A 16 2.68 -3.54 -1.02
C ILE A 16 3.52 -2.27 -1.04
N GLU A 17 4.83 -2.40 -1.04
CA GLU A 17 5.78 -1.30 -1.22
C GLU A 17 6.36 -1.32 -2.64
N LEU A 18 6.38 -0.15 -3.29
CA LEU A 18 6.78 0.01 -4.69
C LEU A 18 7.79 1.15 -4.87
N GLY A 19 8.90 0.80 -5.49
CA GLY A 19 10.00 1.69 -5.80
C GLY A 19 10.02 2.20 -7.24
N PRO A 20 10.45 3.45 -7.48
CA PRO A 20 10.58 4.00 -8.84
C PRO A 20 11.63 3.28 -9.71
N HIS A 21 12.50 2.47 -9.10
CA HIS A 21 13.56 1.71 -9.77
C HIS A 21 13.29 0.19 -9.78
N GLY A 22 12.04 -0.24 -9.60
CA GLY A 22 11.65 -1.65 -9.69
C GLY A 22 11.81 -2.47 -8.40
N HIS A 23 12.42 -1.92 -7.35
CA HIS A 23 12.38 -2.57 -6.02
C HIS A 23 10.95 -2.61 -5.50
N HIS A 24 10.56 -3.72 -4.89
CA HIS A 24 9.24 -3.91 -4.34
C HIS A 24 9.28 -4.89 -3.17
N LEU A 25 8.25 -4.82 -2.34
CA LEU A 25 7.98 -5.76 -1.26
C LEU A 25 6.47 -5.99 -1.18
N ALA A 26 6.06 -7.23 -0.96
CA ALA A 26 4.68 -7.56 -0.65
C ALA A 26 4.65 -8.45 0.60
N LEU A 27 3.78 -8.09 1.55
CA LEU A 27 3.64 -8.73 2.86
C LEU A 27 2.17 -9.05 3.14
N GLN A 28 1.90 -10.23 3.70
CA GLN A 28 0.62 -10.50 4.37
C GLN A 28 0.83 -10.45 5.87
N LEU A 29 -0.04 -9.72 6.56
CA LEU A 29 0.02 -9.49 7.99
C LEU A 29 -1.26 -9.96 8.68
N SER A 30 -1.15 -10.38 9.93
CA SER A 30 -2.25 -10.82 10.80
C SER A 30 -2.08 -10.20 12.18
N GLY A 31 -2.55 -8.96 12.32
CA GLY A 31 -2.22 -8.07 13.43
C GLY A 31 -1.28 -6.95 13.02
N VAL A 32 -1.30 -5.83 13.74
CA VAL A 32 -0.43 -4.68 13.47
C VAL A 32 1.04 -5.10 13.53
N ARG A 33 1.75 -4.95 12.40
CA ARG A 33 3.16 -5.33 12.20
C ARG A 33 3.48 -6.82 12.44
N GLN A 34 2.48 -7.69 12.44
CA GLN A 34 2.67 -9.14 12.59
C GLN A 34 2.72 -9.80 11.22
N ILE A 35 3.92 -9.93 10.66
CA ILE A 35 4.14 -10.51 9.34
C ILE A 35 3.85 -12.02 9.38
N ARG A 36 2.94 -12.48 8.53
CA ARG A 36 2.66 -13.91 8.30
C ARG A 36 3.46 -14.44 7.13
N GLU A 37 3.47 -13.69 6.02
CA GLU A 37 4.20 -14.02 4.80
C GLU A 37 4.95 -12.80 4.30
N ARG A 38 6.18 -13.02 3.82
CA ARG A 38 7.12 -11.98 3.40
C ARG A 38 7.61 -12.28 2.00
N GLU A 39 7.90 -11.23 1.23
CA GLU A 39 8.50 -11.35 -0.12
C GLU A 39 7.63 -12.19 -1.07
N LEU A 40 6.32 -11.97 -1.00
CA LEU A 40 5.37 -12.57 -1.94
C LEU A 40 5.74 -12.18 -3.39
N PRO A 41 5.65 -13.10 -4.36
CA PRO A 41 6.20 -12.94 -5.71
C PRO A 41 5.37 -11.98 -6.59
N LEU A 42 5.48 -10.68 -6.31
CA LEU A 42 4.75 -9.61 -6.99
C LEU A 42 5.30 -9.39 -8.40
N SER A 43 4.42 -9.34 -9.41
CA SER A 43 4.81 -8.88 -10.74
C SER A 43 4.74 -7.36 -10.77
N PHE A 44 5.88 -6.69 -10.91
CA PHE A 44 5.97 -5.22 -10.86
C PHE A 44 6.86 -4.65 -11.98
N ALA A 45 6.35 -3.63 -12.66
CA ALA A 45 7.10 -2.83 -13.62
C ALA A 45 7.06 -1.35 -13.21
N ALA A 46 8.20 -0.68 -13.28
CA ALA A 46 8.33 0.75 -13.04
C ALA A 46 8.91 1.46 -14.27
N GLU A 47 8.31 2.58 -14.65
CA GLU A 47 8.77 3.43 -15.73
C GLU A 47 9.07 4.84 -15.20
N LEU A 48 10.33 5.29 -15.35
CA LEU A 48 10.74 6.67 -15.05
C LEU A 48 10.41 7.59 -16.23
N ARG A 49 9.77 8.72 -15.95
CA ARG A 49 9.46 9.78 -16.91
C ARG A 49 9.87 11.14 -16.33
N GLY A 50 11.13 11.51 -16.55
CA GLY A 50 11.71 12.73 -15.99
C GLY A 50 11.73 12.70 -14.46
N ASN A 51 11.00 13.62 -13.82
CA ASN A 51 10.86 13.68 -12.36
C ASN A 51 9.65 12.90 -11.82
N ARG A 52 8.96 12.15 -12.67
CA ARG A 52 7.83 11.30 -12.31
C ARG A 52 8.14 9.85 -12.63
N TRP A 53 7.36 8.96 -12.05
CA TRP A 53 7.41 7.55 -12.40
C TRP A 53 5.99 6.98 -12.37
N ARG A 54 5.77 5.92 -13.16
CA ARG A 54 4.55 5.11 -13.15
C ARG A 54 4.93 3.70 -12.76
N GLY A 55 4.19 3.12 -11.82
CA GLY A 55 4.29 1.72 -11.44
C GLY A 55 3.06 0.94 -11.88
N GLU A 56 3.25 -0.31 -12.29
CA GLU A 56 2.17 -1.25 -12.55
C GLU A 56 2.50 -2.57 -11.85
N ALA A 57 1.64 -2.98 -10.92
CA ALA A 57 1.81 -4.16 -10.10
C ALA A 57 0.60 -5.09 -10.25
N SER A 58 0.84 -6.40 -10.33
CA SER A 58 -0.20 -7.42 -10.35
C SER A 58 0.11 -8.53 -9.36
N PHE A 59 -0.94 -9.00 -8.68
CA PHE A 59 -0.87 -10.06 -7.68
C PHE A 59 -2.15 -10.92 -7.69
N PRO A 60 -2.08 -12.17 -7.21
CA PRO A 60 -3.26 -13.02 -7.05
C PRO A 60 -4.27 -12.45 -6.05
N VAL A 61 -5.56 -12.49 -6.40
CA VAL A 61 -6.67 -12.12 -5.48
C VAL A 61 -6.62 -12.90 -4.17
N ALA A 62 -6.09 -14.13 -4.18
CA ALA A 62 -5.91 -14.96 -2.99
C ALA A 62 -4.98 -14.36 -1.92
N TRP A 63 -4.22 -13.31 -2.24
CA TRP A 63 -3.42 -12.59 -1.26
C TRP A 63 -4.24 -11.61 -0.42
N LEU A 64 -5.42 -11.21 -0.90
CA LEU A 64 -6.28 -10.28 -0.19
C LEU A 64 -6.88 -10.93 1.05
N PRO A 65 -7.07 -10.16 2.14
CA PRO A 65 -7.90 -10.60 3.25
C PRO A 65 -9.37 -10.71 2.82
N GLU A 66 -10.20 -11.29 3.68
CA GLU A 66 -11.65 -11.29 3.48
C GLU A 66 -12.19 -9.85 3.37
N GLY A 67 -13.17 -9.64 2.49
CA GLY A 67 -13.84 -8.35 2.33
C GLY A 67 -14.91 -8.09 3.41
N PRO A 68 -15.49 -6.88 3.48
CA PRO A 68 -15.20 -5.73 2.62
C PRO A 68 -13.84 -5.10 2.92
N TRP A 69 -13.20 -4.53 1.89
CA TRP A 69 -11.86 -3.98 2.02
C TRP A 69 -11.86 -2.50 2.41
N ARG A 70 -10.86 -2.14 3.21
CA ARG A 70 -10.47 -0.76 3.48
C ARG A 70 -9.04 -0.54 3.03
N VAL A 71 -8.72 0.64 2.53
CA VAL A 71 -7.40 0.96 1.97
C VAL A 71 -6.85 2.27 2.50
N ASN A 72 -5.53 2.37 2.50
CA ASN A 72 -4.80 3.63 2.48
C ASN A 72 -3.53 3.47 1.65
N ALA A 73 -3.01 4.56 1.13
CA ALA A 73 -1.77 4.59 0.36
C ALA A 73 -0.89 5.74 0.82
N TYR A 74 0.42 5.52 0.77
CA TYR A 74 1.40 6.45 1.28
C TYR A 74 2.47 6.76 0.24
N GLY A 75 2.88 8.00 0.19
CA GLY A 75 3.96 8.48 -0.69
C GLY A 75 5.15 8.92 0.16
N ILE A 76 6.33 8.38 -0.11
CA ILE A 76 7.56 8.71 0.62
C ILE A 76 8.56 9.28 -0.37
N HIS A 77 8.95 10.54 -0.17
CA HIS A 77 9.90 11.24 -1.04
C HIS A 77 10.97 11.96 -0.23
N GLY A 78 12.13 12.21 -0.83
CA GLY A 78 13.28 12.81 -0.15
C GLY A 78 14.05 11.83 0.73
N VAL A 79 15.10 12.35 1.38
CA VAL A 79 16.04 11.59 2.19
C VAL A 79 16.41 12.38 3.44
N GLY A 80 16.78 11.69 4.53
CA GLY A 80 17.20 12.33 5.77
C GLY A 80 16.12 13.28 6.34
N SER A 81 16.53 14.50 6.70
CA SER A 81 15.64 15.55 7.21
C SER A 81 14.62 16.05 6.19
N GLU A 82 14.93 15.93 4.90
CA GLU A 82 14.06 16.39 3.81
C GLU A 82 13.02 15.32 3.41
N ARG A 83 12.97 14.20 4.14
CA ARG A 83 12.00 13.14 3.87
C ARG A 83 10.60 13.63 4.23
N THR A 84 9.71 13.51 3.28
CA THR A 84 8.30 13.86 3.40
C THR A 84 7.44 12.61 3.24
N TYR A 85 6.34 12.58 3.98
CA TYR A 85 5.38 11.50 4.00
C TYR A 85 4.01 12.05 3.62
N LEU A 86 3.39 11.42 2.63
CA LEU A 86 2.08 11.77 2.10
C LEU A 86 1.13 10.60 2.36
N ALA A 87 -0.15 10.88 2.57
CA ALA A 87 -1.18 9.87 2.74
C ALA A 87 -2.37 10.17 1.81
N ALA A 88 -2.93 9.14 1.18
CA ALA A 88 -4.15 9.25 0.38
C ALA A 88 -5.36 9.59 1.26
N TYR A 89 -5.42 9.00 2.45
CA TYR A 89 -6.39 9.34 3.49
C TYR A 89 -5.69 9.79 4.78
N PRO A 90 -6.19 10.84 5.45
CA PRO A 90 -5.56 11.40 6.64
C PRO A 90 -5.25 10.35 7.68
N THR A 91 -3.99 10.31 8.10
CA THR A 91 -3.50 9.47 9.19
C THR A 91 -3.04 10.40 10.30
N GLY A 92 -3.53 10.19 11.52
CA GLY A 92 -3.23 11.04 12.67
C GLY A 92 -1.90 10.69 13.33
N GLY A 93 -1.63 11.35 14.46
CA GLY A 93 -0.45 11.12 15.29
C GLY A 93 0.60 12.24 15.18
N GLU A 94 1.60 12.19 16.06
CA GLU A 94 2.70 13.15 16.11
C GLU A 94 3.86 12.82 15.15
N ALA A 95 3.91 11.57 14.70
CA ALA A 95 4.94 11.06 13.79
C ALA A 95 4.32 10.14 12.72
N PRO A 96 4.98 9.95 11.57
CA PRO A 96 4.50 9.04 10.53
C PRO A 96 4.39 7.59 11.04
N ASP A 97 3.18 7.05 11.01
CA ASP A 97 2.88 5.64 11.24
C ASP A 97 1.80 5.19 10.24
N PHE A 98 2.16 4.28 9.34
CA PHE A 98 1.30 3.80 8.26
C PHE A 98 0.46 2.57 8.62
N HIS A 99 0.79 1.86 9.70
CA HIS A 99 0.04 0.66 10.12
C HIS A 99 -1.15 1.03 11.03
N GLN A 100 -1.85 2.11 10.69
CA GLN A 100 -3.03 2.60 11.41
C GLN A 100 -4.30 2.15 10.69
N LEU A 101 -4.68 0.87 10.83
CA LEU A 101 -5.82 0.28 10.10
C LEU A 101 -7.15 1.05 10.27
N GLY A 102 -7.32 1.76 11.40
CA GLY A 102 -8.48 2.60 11.66
C GLY A 102 -8.58 3.88 10.82
N SER A 103 -7.50 4.32 10.16
CA SER A 103 -7.52 5.47 9.25
C SER A 103 -7.93 5.09 7.82
N PHE A 104 -7.96 3.79 7.51
CA PHE A 104 -8.19 3.28 6.17
C PHE A 104 -9.65 3.50 5.77
N GLN A 105 -9.87 3.89 4.51
CA GLN A 105 -11.20 4.17 3.99
C GLN A 105 -11.74 2.99 3.20
N ALA A 106 -13.06 2.81 3.19
CA ALA A 106 -13.69 1.76 2.40
C ALA A 106 -13.29 1.86 0.92
N LEU A 107 -12.85 0.74 0.34
CA LEU A 107 -12.60 0.67 -1.09
C LEU A 107 -13.95 0.52 -1.79
N SER A 108 -14.56 1.63 -2.20
CA SER A 108 -15.75 1.57 -3.04
C SER A 108 -15.37 1.13 -4.45
N PRO A 109 -16.10 0.20 -5.08
CA PRO A 109 -15.95 -0.03 -6.51
C PRO A 109 -16.25 1.28 -7.25
N ASP A 110 -15.49 1.54 -8.32
CA ASP A 110 -15.73 2.69 -9.18
C ASP A 110 -17.18 2.67 -9.68
N PRO A 111 -18.00 3.72 -9.44
CA PRO A 111 -19.35 3.80 -9.99
C PRO A 111 -19.40 3.83 -11.53
N SER A 112 -18.26 4.00 -12.21
CA SER A 112 -18.20 4.08 -13.68
C SER A 112 -18.18 2.72 -14.40
N GLY A 113 -18.04 1.60 -13.68
CA GLY A 113 -18.34 0.24 -14.15
C GLY A 113 -18.09 -0.01 -15.64
N VAL A 114 -16.83 0.00 -16.08
CA VAL A 114 -16.46 -0.66 -17.34
C VAL A 114 -15.89 -2.02 -17.00
N THR A 115 -16.80 -3.00 -16.95
CA THR A 115 -16.49 -4.44 -17.08
C THR A 115 -16.34 -4.80 -18.56
#